data_AF-A0A7C1AI96-F1
#
_entry.id   AF-A0A7C1AI96-F1
#
_cell.length_a   1.000
_cell.length_b   1.000
_cell.length_c   1.000
_cell.angle_alpha   90.00
_cell.angle_beta   90.00
_cell.angle_gamma   90.00
#
_symmetry.space_group_name_H-M   'P 1'
#
loop_
_entity.id
_entity.type
_entity.pdbx_description
1 polymer ?
#
loop_
_entity_poly.entity_id
_entity_poly.type
_entity_poly.pdbx_seq_one_letter_code
_entity_poly.pdbx_strand_id
1 'polypeptide(L)'
;AGLGLTANTFAPGASTADTWNLFYLTDSNATGTDAAWRNVGTDYIFGANGQLSPAITTTTISSLTVNGINLGNITLDHGSQGITQFADSNGVAKVTDINQDGFAAGELVGITVSEEGRVVASYTNGRAVDLAEISLASFNGDGGLQKTDGGAFRSTPASGAPILGSLGSVVGSALEGSNTDIADEFTKLIVTQQAYAANTRIISTADEMIQEALNMIR
;
A
#
# COMPACT_ATOMS: atom_id res chain seq x y z
N ALA A 1 16.39 9.86 -21.42
CA ALA A 1 17.86 9.83 -21.24
C ALA A 1 18.42 8.84 -22.25
N GLY A 2 19.31 9.27 -23.14
CA GLY A 2 19.96 8.36 -24.09
C GLY A 2 21.12 7.65 -23.41
N LEU A 3 21.21 6.33 -23.57
CA LEU A 3 22.39 5.55 -23.22
C LEU A 3 23.12 5.22 -24.52
N GLY A 4 24.44 5.42 -24.54
CA GLY A 4 25.28 5.17 -25.70
C GLY A 4 26.46 4.29 -25.32
N LEU A 5 26.65 3.19 -26.07
CA LEU A 5 27.82 2.33 -26.00
C LEU A 5 28.69 2.64 -27.23
N THR A 6 29.95 2.98 -27.02
CA THR A 6 30.91 3.27 -28.10
C THR A 6 32.10 2.31 -28.02
N ALA A 7 32.45 1.69 -29.15
CA ALA A 7 33.63 0.83 -29.28
C ALA A 7 34.89 1.68 -29.47
N ASN A 8 35.95 1.41 -28.70
CA ASN A 8 37.22 2.16 -28.83
C ASN A 8 38.21 1.51 -29.82
N THR A 9 38.04 0.25 -30.20
CA THR A 9 38.85 -0.43 -31.21
C THR A 9 38.04 -1.51 -31.92
N PHE A 10 37.87 -1.38 -33.23
CA PHE A 10 37.36 -2.45 -34.10
C PHE A 10 38.50 -2.92 -35.00
N ALA A 11 38.93 -4.17 -34.86
CA ALA A 11 39.92 -4.79 -35.74
C ALA A 11 39.28 -6.00 -36.46
N PRO A 12 38.84 -5.86 -37.73
CA PRO A 12 38.26 -6.97 -38.45
C PRO A 12 39.34 -8.04 -38.72
N GLY A 13 39.15 -9.25 -38.19
CA GLY A 13 39.96 -10.43 -38.53
C GLY A 13 41.04 -10.86 -37.53
N ALA A 14 41.09 -10.30 -36.32
CA ALA A 14 41.96 -10.78 -35.24
C ALA A 14 41.14 -11.40 -34.10
N SER A 15 41.62 -12.48 -33.50
CA SER A 15 41.04 -13.13 -32.31
C SER A 15 41.28 -12.30 -31.03
N THR A 16 41.11 -11.00 -31.12
CA THR A 16 41.37 -10.03 -30.06
C THR A 16 40.06 -9.58 -29.45
N ALA A 17 40.06 -9.43 -28.13
CA ALA A 17 38.89 -9.01 -27.39
C ALA A 17 38.50 -7.58 -27.75
N ASP A 18 37.21 -7.35 -28.06
CA ASP A 18 36.67 -6.03 -28.33
C ASP A 18 36.28 -5.37 -27.01
N THR A 19 36.67 -4.11 -26.81
CA THR A 19 36.36 -3.36 -25.58
C THR A 19 35.40 -2.21 -25.88
N TRP A 20 34.29 -2.19 -25.14
CA TRP A 20 33.25 -1.17 -25.22
C TRP A 20 33.16 -0.42 -23.89
N ASN A 21 32.83 0.86 -23.96
CA ASN A 21 32.57 1.67 -22.78
C ASN A 21 31.14 2.19 -22.78
N LEU A 22 30.54 2.20 -21.59
CA LEU A 22 29.23 2.78 -21.35
C LEU A 22 29.38 4.26 -21.00
N PHE A 23 28.62 5.09 -21.73
CA PHE A 23 28.49 6.51 -21.44
C PHE A 23 27.05 6.85 -21.10
N TYR A 24 26.88 7.81 -20.19
CA TYR A 24 25.59 8.42 -19.88
C TYR A 24 25.65 9.92 -20.11
N LEU A 25 24.50 10.50 -20.47
CA LEU A 25 24.35 11.92 -20.68
C LEU A 25 24.35 12.65 -19.32
N THR A 26 25.30 13.56 -19.11
CA THR A 26 25.39 14.42 -17.91
C THR A 26 24.73 15.78 -18.12
N ASP A 27 24.81 16.35 -19.31
CA ASP A 27 24.22 17.65 -19.64
C ASP A 27 23.74 17.68 -21.09
N SER A 28 22.42 17.81 -21.28
CA SER A 28 21.78 17.90 -22.59
C SER A 28 21.95 19.26 -23.26
N ASN A 29 22.36 20.29 -22.51
CA ASN A 29 22.56 21.67 -22.99
C ASN A 29 24.04 22.03 -23.10
N ALA A 30 24.95 21.09 -22.87
CA ALA A 30 26.38 21.33 -23.01
C ALA A 30 26.72 21.88 -24.39
N THR A 31 27.53 22.95 -24.43
CA THR A 31 28.01 23.57 -25.66
C THR A 31 29.53 23.75 -25.60
N GLY A 32 30.17 23.89 -26.77
CA GLY A 32 31.62 24.09 -26.84
C GLY A 32 32.41 22.92 -26.26
N THR A 33 33.20 23.19 -25.20
CA THR A 33 34.08 22.21 -24.55
C THR A 33 33.44 21.48 -23.37
N ASP A 34 32.19 21.81 -23.02
CA ASP A 34 31.51 21.20 -21.88
C ASP A 34 31.16 19.73 -22.20
N ALA A 35 31.42 18.85 -21.24
CA ALA A 35 31.21 17.41 -21.41
C ALA A 35 29.72 17.05 -21.32
N ALA A 36 29.10 16.75 -22.46
CA ALA A 36 27.72 16.26 -22.52
C ALA A 36 27.58 14.81 -22.01
N TRP A 37 28.63 13.99 -22.15
CA TRP A 37 28.63 12.56 -21.83
C TRP A 37 29.77 12.22 -20.88
N ARG A 38 29.50 11.32 -19.94
CA ARG A 38 30.49 10.81 -18.98
C ARG A 38 30.59 9.29 -19.07
N ASN A 39 31.84 8.81 -19.09
CA ASN A 39 32.14 7.38 -19.04
C ASN A 39 31.83 6.86 -17.62
N VAL A 40 31.16 5.71 -17.53
CA VAL A 40 30.84 5.02 -16.27
C VAL A 40 32.09 4.42 -15.60
N GLY A 41 33.15 4.17 -16.37
CA GLY A 41 34.43 3.64 -15.89
C GLY A 41 34.51 2.12 -15.90
N THR A 42 33.59 1.46 -16.59
CA THR A 42 33.56 -0.01 -16.75
C THR A 42 33.88 -0.37 -18.19
N ASP A 43 34.87 -1.27 -18.35
CA ASP A 43 35.26 -1.84 -19.64
C ASP A 43 34.44 -3.12 -19.89
N TYR A 44 33.62 -3.10 -20.93
CA TYR A 44 32.88 -4.25 -21.40
C TYR A 44 33.69 -4.97 -22.46
N ILE A 45 34.42 -6.00 -22.03
CA ILE A 45 35.34 -6.77 -22.87
C ILE A 45 34.61 -8.00 -23.39
N PHE A 46 34.55 -8.16 -24.71
CA PHE A 46 33.90 -9.30 -25.36
C PHE A 46 34.92 -10.35 -25.81
N GLY A 47 34.64 -11.61 -25.51
CA GLY A 47 35.37 -12.76 -26.04
C GLY A 47 34.96 -13.12 -27.47
N ALA A 48 35.68 -14.06 -28.07
CA ALA A 48 35.45 -14.50 -29.45
C ALA A 48 34.04 -15.13 -29.69
N ASN A 49 33.33 -15.50 -28.63
CA ASN A 49 31.95 -16.00 -28.69
C ASN A 49 30.89 -14.89 -28.61
N GLY A 50 31.29 -13.61 -28.60
CA GLY A 50 30.38 -12.47 -28.51
C GLY A 50 29.82 -12.25 -27.10
N GLN A 51 30.32 -12.95 -26.08
CA GLN A 51 29.90 -12.77 -24.69
C GLN A 51 30.94 -11.97 -23.90
N LEU A 52 30.50 -11.32 -22.83
CA LEU A 52 31.40 -10.61 -21.92
C LEU A 52 32.37 -11.58 -21.23
N SER A 53 33.65 -11.21 -21.22
CA SER A 53 34.74 -11.97 -20.60
C SER A 53 35.70 -11.01 -19.88
N PRO A 54 35.64 -10.90 -18.54
CA PRO A 54 34.76 -11.62 -17.61
C PRO A 54 33.28 -11.21 -17.71
N ALA A 55 32.37 -12.03 -17.19
CA ALA A 55 30.95 -11.70 -17.15
C ALA A 55 30.70 -10.50 -16.21
N ILE A 56 29.99 -9.49 -16.72
CA ILE A 56 29.55 -8.31 -15.96
C ILE A 56 28.03 -8.38 -15.88
N THR A 57 27.51 -8.74 -14.71
CA THR A 57 26.06 -8.86 -14.50
C THR A 57 25.41 -7.53 -14.15
N THR A 58 26.15 -6.64 -13.48
CA THR A 58 25.63 -5.35 -13.05
C THR A 58 26.68 -4.26 -13.23
N THR A 59 26.23 -3.03 -13.42
CA THR A 59 27.11 -1.86 -13.45
C THR A 59 26.40 -0.70 -12.76
N THR A 60 27.01 -0.19 -11.69
CA THR A 60 26.44 0.91 -10.90
C THR A 60 27.04 2.24 -11.33
N ILE A 61 26.19 3.16 -11.76
CA ILE A 61 26.52 4.56 -11.95
C ILE A 61 26.31 5.26 -10.61
N SER A 62 27.41 5.63 -9.96
CA SER A 62 27.39 6.34 -8.68
C SER A 62 27.10 7.83 -8.86
N SER A 63 26.19 8.36 -8.02
CA SER A 63 25.79 9.78 -8.03
C SER A 63 25.46 10.32 -9.43
N LEU A 64 24.64 9.56 -10.17
CA LEU A 64 24.17 9.93 -11.50
C LEU A 64 23.55 11.32 -11.44
N THR A 65 24.13 12.26 -12.18
CA THR A 65 23.63 13.64 -12.28
C THR A 65 23.34 13.95 -13.73
N VAL A 66 22.12 14.42 -14.01
CA VAL A 66 21.67 14.81 -15.35
C VAL A 66 21.12 16.22 -15.29
N ASN A 67 21.66 17.14 -16.09
CA ASN A 67 21.29 18.55 -16.11
C ASN A 67 21.33 19.21 -14.71
N GLY A 68 22.32 18.83 -13.89
CA GLY A 68 22.49 19.33 -12.51
C GLY A 68 21.58 18.68 -11.46
N ILE A 69 20.67 17.77 -11.84
CA ILE A 69 19.80 17.05 -10.91
C ILE A 69 20.48 15.73 -10.52
N ASN A 70 20.76 15.55 -9.23
CA ASN A 70 21.30 14.30 -8.70
C ASN A 70 20.17 13.26 -8.53
N LEU A 71 20.29 12.15 -9.26
CA LEU A 71 19.38 11.01 -9.25
C LEU A 71 19.85 9.88 -8.31
N GLY A 72 21.00 10.06 -7.65
CA GLY A 72 21.57 9.05 -6.76
C GLY A 72 22.29 7.93 -7.52
N ASN A 73 22.33 6.73 -6.94
CA ASN A 73 22.99 5.59 -7.57
C ASN A 73 21.98 4.84 -8.44
N ILE A 74 22.32 4.62 -9.70
CA ILE A 74 21.54 3.78 -10.62
C ILE A 74 22.35 2.54 -10.95
N THR A 75 21.79 1.36 -10.70
CA THR A 75 22.39 0.10 -11.09
C THR A 75 21.71 -0.41 -12.36
N LEU A 76 22.50 -0.62 -13.40
CA LEU A 76 22.07 -1.33 -14.58
C LEU A 76 22.29 -2.82 -14.31
N ASP A 77 21.21 -3.59 -14.29
CA ASP A 77 21.27 -5.04 -14.24
C ASP A 77 21.17 -5.60 -15.66
N HIS A 78 22.25 -6.26 -16.09
CA HIS A 78 22.37 -6.91 -17.37
C HIS A 78 22.15 -8.42 -17.27
N GLY A 79 22.15 -9.00 -16.07
CA GLY A 79 22.22 -10.45 -15.88
C GLY A 79 23.47 -11.09 -16.51
N SER A 80 23.55 -12.42 -16.47
CA SER A 80 24.75 -13.16 -16.93
C SER A 80 24.96 -13.15 -18.45
N GLN A 81 23.92 -12.86 -19.24
CA GLN A 81 23.96 -12.90 -20.71
C GLN A 81 23.19 -11.75 -21.38
N GLY A 82 22.83 -10.68 -20.65
CA GLY A 82 22.02 -9.60 -21.23
C GLY A 82 22.79 -8.60 -22.07
N ILE A 83 24.12 -8.65 -22.08
CA ILE A 83 24.94 -7.91 -23.04
C ILE A 83 25.76 -8.92 -23.86
N THR A 84 25.58 -8.83 -25.18
CA THR A 84 26.31 -9.63 -26.17
C THR A 84 26.71 -8.74 -27.34
N GLN A 85 27.75 -9.15 -28.05
CA GLN A 85 28.22 -8.50 -29.26
C GLN A 85 28.11 -9.49 -30.41
N PHE A 86 27.43 -9.06 -31.47
CA PHE A 86 27.38 -9.78 -32.74
C PHE A 86 27.72 -8.80 -33.86
N ALA A 87 28.28 -9.32 -34.95
CA ALA A 87 28.49 -8.53 -36.15
C ALA A 87 27.14 -8.15 -36.76
N ASP A 88 26.85 -6.85 -36.77
CA ASP A 88 25.75 -6.28 -37.55
C ASP A 88 26.35 -5.47 -38.71
N SER A 89 25.85 -5.69 -39.92
CA SER A 89 26.35 -5.03 -41.14
C SER A 89 26.13 -3.52 -41.12
N ASN A 90 25.20 -3.04 -40.29
CA ASN A 90 24.92 -1.62 -40.09
C ASN A 90 25.49 -1.07 -38.78
N GLY A 91 26.15 -1.89 -37.96
CA GLY A 91 26.73 -1.49 -36.67
C GLY A 91 25.70 -1.00 -35.64
N VAL A 92 24.44 -1.43 -35.73
CA VAL A 92 23.36 -0.94 -34.87
C VAL A 92 23.31 -1.74 -33.58
N ALA A 93 23.45 -1.05 -32.44
CA ALA A 93 23.11 -1.60 -31.14
C ALA A 93 21.59 -1.71 -30.99
N LYS A 94 21.10 -2.90 -30.62
CA LYS A 94 19.69 -3.18 -30.38
C LYS A 94 19.44 -3.48 -28.91
N VAL A 95 18.50 -2.75 -28.30
CA VAL A 95 17.97 -3.08 -26.98
C VAL A 95 16.82 -4.08 -27.17
N THR A 96 16.93 -5.26 -26.57
CA THR A 96 15.91 -6.31 -26.66
C THR A 96 14.85 -6.19 -25.60
N ASP A 97 15.25 -5.78 -24.39
CA ASP A 97 14.36 -5.57 -23.26
C ASP A 97 14.95 -4.48 -22.37
N ILE A 98 14.07 -3.68 -21.77
CA ILE A 98 14.43 -2.66 -20.79
C ILE A 98 13.32 -2.58 -19.75
N ASN A 99 13.69 -2.85 -18.50
CA ASN A 99 12.84 -2.65 -17.36
C ASN A 99 13.48 -1.62 -16.44
N GLN A 100 12.68 -0.73 -15.87
CA GLN A 100 13.12 0.28 -14.92
C GLN A 100 12.16 0.29 -13.72
N ASP A 101 12.72 0.45 -12.54
CA ASP A 101 11.98 0.56 -11.28
C ASP A 101 11.71 2.02 -10.85
N GLY A 102 12.34 2.98 -11.54
CA GLY A 102 12.14 4.41 -11.35
C GLY A 102 10.77 4.90 -11.82
N PHE A 103 10.23 5.88 -11.12
CA PHE A 103 8.97 6.55 -11.45
C PHE A 103 9.10 8.05 -11.21
N ALA A 104 8.32 8.84 -11.95
CA ALA A 104 8.27 10.28 -11.75
C ALA A 104 7.68 10.61 -10.36
N ALA A 105 8.04 11.78 -9.83
CA ALA A 105 7.36 12.31 -8.65
C ALA A 105 5.85 12.40 -8.92
N GLY A 106 5.07 11.96 -7.94
CA GLY A 106 3.61 11.98 -8.01
C GLY A 106 3.02 12.71 -6.82
N GLU A 107 1.88 13.35 -7.03
CA GLU A 107 1.10 13.99 -5.98
C GLU A 107 -0.02 13.04 -5.52
N LEU A 108 -0.48 13.21 -4.27
CA LEU A 108 -1.56 12.40 -3.71
C LEU A 108 -2.87 12.68 -4.46
N VAL A 109 -3.50 11.64 -5.00
CA VAL A 109 -4.78 11.71 -5.72
C VAL A 109 -5.95 11.31 -4.83
N GLY A 110 -5.76 10.30 -3.99
CA GLY A 110 -6.84 9.79 -3.16
C GLY A 110 -6.37 8.79 -2.12
N ILE A 111 -7.23 8.58 -1.13
CA ILE A 111 -7.03 7.61 -0.05
C ILE A 111 -8.25 6.69 -0.05
N THR A 112 -7.99 5.38 -0.05
CA THR A 112 -9.01 4.33 -0.01
C THR A 112 -8.68 3.33 1.08
N VAL A 113 -9.70 2.71 1.67
CA VAL A 113 -9.50 1.60 2.62
C VAL A 113 -9.87 0.30 1.92
N SER A 114 -8.95 -0.66 1.89
CA SER A 114 -9.17 -1.99 1.31
C SER A 114 -10.01 -2.87 2.22
N GLU A 115 -10.52 -3.98 1.66
CA GLU A 115 -11.30 -4.97 2.41
C GLU A 115 -10.52 -5.61 3.57
N GLU A 116 -9.20 -5.65 3.44
CA GLU A 116 -8.27 -6.14 4.45
C GLU A 116 -7.92 -5.07 5.50
N GLY A 117 -8.60 -3.92 5.50
CA GLY A 117 -8.38 -2.83 6.45
C GLY A 117 -7.13 -2.00 6.17
N ARG A 118 -6.47 -2.15 5.02
CA ARG A 118 -5.31 -1.33 4.66
C ARG A 118 -5.74 0.03 4.10
N VAL A 119 -5.13 1.08 4.60
CA VAL A 119 -5.26 2.45 4.10
C VAL A 119 -4.25 2.63 2.96
N VAL A 120 -4.76 2.75 1.74
CA VAL A 120 -3.97 2.85 0.52
C VAL A 120 -4.06 4.27 -0.03
N ALA A 121 -2.91 4.91 -0.25
CA ALA A 121 -2.80 6.18 -0.95
C ALA A 121 -2.45 5.97 -2.41
N SER A 122 -3.24 6.56 -3.31
CA SER A 122 -3.00 6.57 -4.75
C SER A 122 -2.36 7.88 -5.18
N TYR A 123 -1.36 7.83 -6.06
CA TYR A 123 -0.61 8.98 -6.55
C TYR A 123 -0.77 9.20 -8.06
N THR A 124 -0.51 10.43 -8.54
CA THR A 124 -0.63 10.80 -9.96
C THR A 124 0.32 10.06 -10.90
N ASN A 125 1.39 9.50 -10.34
CA ASN A 125 2.35 8.65 -11.07
C ASN A 125 1.90 7.19 -11.22
N GLY A 126 0.65 6.87 -10.85
CA GLY A 126 0.08 5.54 -10.97
C GLY A 126 0.53 4.55 -9.88
N ARG A 127 1.29 5.01 -8.88
CA ARG A 127 1.66 4.19 -7.72
C ARG A 127 0.57 4.23 -6.67
N ALA A 128 0.37 3.09 -6.03
CA ALA A 128 -0.37 2.96 -4.78
C ALA A 128 0.61 2.59 -3.67
N VAL A 129 0.48 3.23 -2.51
CA VAL A 129 1.31 2.96 -1.33
C VAL A 129 0.41 2.68 -0.14
N ASP A 130 0.66 1.55 0.52
CA ASP A 130 -0.01 1.20 1.77
C ASP A 130 0.58 2.07 2.89
N LEU A 131 -0.26 2.91 3.49
CA LEU A 131 0.15 3.89 4.52
C LEU A 131 -0.02 3.35 5.94
N ALA A 132 -1.11 2.62 6.18
CA ALA A 132 -1.48 2.11 7.49
C ALA A 132 -2.41 0.90 7.38
N GLU A 133 -2.61 0.21 8.49
CA GLU A 133 -3.53 -0.93 8.60
C GLU A 133 -4.43 -0.75 9.82
N ILE A 134 -5.73 -0.97 9.61
CA ILE A 134 -6.74 -0.97 10.67
C ILE A 134 -6.86 -2.40 11.19
N SER A 135 -6.30 -2.65 12.37
CA SER A 135 -6.40 -3.96 13.01
C SER A 135 -7.75 -4.12 13.71
N LEU A 136 -8.42 -5.25 13.45
CA LEU A 136 -9.65 -5.63 14.15
C LEU A 136 -9.34 -6.48 15.38
N ALA A 137 -10.13 -6.26 16.43
CA ALA A 137 -10.07 -7.02 17.67
C ALA A 137 -11.42 -7.71 17.93
N SER A 138 -11.40 -9.00 18.28
CA SER A 138 -12.58 -9.70 18.80
C SER A 138 -12.38 -10.09 20.26
N PHE A 139 -13.49 -10.40 20.93
CA PHE A 139 -13.50 -10.87 22.31
C PHE A 139 -14.20 -12.23 22.37
N ASN A 140 -13.85 -13.07 23.35
CA ASN A 140 -14.55 -14.34 23.54
C ASN A 140 -15.96 -14.13 24.12
N GLY A 141 -16.15 -13.06 24.89
CA GLY A 141 -17.41 -12.71 25.53
C GLY A 141 -17.90 -11.32 25.14
N ASP A 142 -18.44 -11.16 23.93
CA ASP A 142 -18.92 -9.85 23.44
C ASP A 142 -19.97 -9.22 24.36
N GLY A 143 -20.87 -10.02 24.93
CA GLY A 143 -21.87 -9.54 25.91
C GLY A 143 -21.29 -9.08 27.25
N GLY A 144 -20.01 -9.37 27.51
CA GLY A 144 -19.28 -8.91 28.69
C GLY A 144 -18.65 -7.51 28.51
N LEU A 145 -18.71 -6.92 27.31
CA LEU A 145 -18.16 -5.60 27.06
C LEU A 145 -18.98 -4.51 27.74
N GLN A 146 -18.29 -3.56 28.38
CA GLN A 146 -18.93 -2.42 29.00
C GLN A 146 -19.15 -1.32 27.97
N LYS A 147 -20.41 -0.92 27.75
CA LYS A 147 -20.76 0.26 26.94
C LYS A 147 -20.18 1.53 27.56
N THR A 148 -19.55 2.33 26.72
CA THR A 148 -19.01 3.65 27.03
C THR A 148 -19.71 4.68 26.12
N ASP A 149 -19.47 5.96 26.35
CA ASP A 149 -20.06 7.03 25.57
C ASP A 149 -19.68 6.95 24.08
N GLY A 150 -20.56 7.45 23.22
CA GLY A 150 -20.32 7.52 21.77
C GLY A 150 -20.39 6.19 21.03
N GLY A 151 -20.99 5.14 21.61
CA GLY A 151 -21.06 3.81 21.00
C GLY A 151 -19.76 3.00 21.13
N ALA A 152 -18.81 3.48 21.94
CA ALA A 152 -17.59 2.74 22.24
C ALA A 152 -17.83 1.65 23.29
N PHE A 153 -16.97 0.64 23.28
CA PHE A 153 -17.00 -0.46 24.24
C PHE A 153 -15.64 -0.60 24.91
N ARG A 154 -15.66 -1.00 26.20
CA ARG A 154 -14.45 -1.24 26.99
C ARG A 154 -14.40 -2.70 27.45
N SER A 155 -13.22 -3.30 27.35
CA SER A 155 -12.93 -4.65 27.84
C SER A 155 -13.17 -4.75 29.35
N THR A 156 -13.74 -5.88 29.78
CA THR A 156 -13.94 -6.23 31.18
C THR A 156 -13.36 -7.62 31.46
N PRO A 157 -13.23 -8.05 32.73
CA PRO A 157 -12.88 -9.44 33.03
C PRO A 157 -13.86 -10.46 32.43
N ALA A 158 -15.13 -10.09 32.23
CA ALA A 158 -16.15 -10.98 31.66
C ALA A 158 -16.04 -11.11 30.13
N SER A 159 -15.50 -10.11 29.42
CA SER A 159 -15.27 -10.19 27.98
C SER A 159 -14.00 -10.97 27.60
N GLY A 160 -13.07 -11.08 28.54
CA GLY A 160 -11.73 -11.62 28.29
C GLY A 160 -10.82 -10.60 27.60
N ALA A 161 -9.60 -11.05 27.26
CA ALA A 161 -8.61 -10.24 26.56
C ALA A 161 -8.94 -10.08 25.06
N PRO A 162 -8.55 -8.96 24.42
CA PRO A 162 -8.74 -8.77 22.99
C PRO A 162 -7.87 -9.74 22.18
N ILE A 163 -8.47 -10.32 21.14
CA ILE A 163 -7.81 -11.17 20.15
C ILE A 163 -7.66 -10.33 18.88
N LEU A 164 -6.42 -9.92 18.58
CA LEU A 164 -6.10 -9.12 17.39
C LEU A 164 -6.04 -10.00 16.13
N GLY A 165 -6.40 -9.43 14.99
CA GLY A 165 -6.38 -10.12 13.69
C GLY A 165 -7.59 -11.02 13.46
N SER A 166 -8.72 -10.68 14.09
CA SER A 166 -9.96 -11.45 14.00
C SER A 166 -10.69 -11.29 12.66
N LEU A 167 -11.62 -12.22 12.40
CA LEU A 167 -12.29 -12.51 11.14
C LEU A 167 -13.41 -11.49 10.84
N GLY A 168 -13.07 -10.43 10.10
CA GLY A 168 -14.03 -9.50 9.54
C GLY A 168 -13.44 -8.78 8.33
N SER A 169 -14.28 -8.38 7.39
CA SER A 169 -13.86 -7.49 6.30
C SER A 169 -14.18 -6.04 6.64
N VAL A 170 -13.29 -5.13 6.27
CA VAL A 170 -13.48 -3.69 6.44
C VAL A 170 -14.03 -3.10 5.15
N VAL A 171 -15.23 -2.54 5.20
CA VAL A 171 -15.80 -1.83 4.03
C VAL A 171 -15.50 -0.33 4.16
N GLY A 172 -14.57 0.15 3.34
CA GLY A 172 -14.24 1.57 3.27
C GLY A 172 -15.43 2.42 2.83
N SER A 173 -15.53 3.63 3.38
CA SER A 173 -16.58 4.63 3.04
C SER A 173 -18.03 4.16 3.27
N ALA A 174 -18.24 3.15 4.12
CA ALA A 174 -19.55 2.70 4.55
C ALA A 174 -19.76 2.97 6.04
N LEU A 175 -21.03 3.07 6.46
CA LEU A 175 -21.43 3.20 7.86
C LEU A 175 -22.35 2.04 8.23
N GLU A 176 -22.08 1.39 9.37
CA GLU A 176 -22.93 0.31 9.89
C GLU A 176 -24.23 0.90 10.47
N GLY A 177 -25.37 0.37 10.01
CA GLY A 177 -26.69 0.76 10.50
C GLY A 177 -27.02 0.17 11.86
N SER A 178 -28.02 0.73 12.54
CA SER A 178 -28.54 0.12 13.77
C SER A 178 -29.21 -1.21 13.47
N ASN A 179 -29.04 -2.19 14.36
CA ASN A 179 -29.72 -3.49 14.31
C ASN A 179 -31.12 -3.47 14.94
N THR A 180 -31.64 -2.30 15.33
CA THR A 180 -32.92 -2.16 16.04
C THR A 180 -34.10 -2.02 15.09
N ASP A 181 -35.13 -2.86 15.25
CA ASP A 181 -36.41 -2.72 14.56
C ASP A 181 -37.39 -1.87 15.37
N ILE A 182 -37.84 -0.76 14.78
CA ILE A 182 -38.73 0.20 15.42
C ILE A 182 -40.11 -0.40 15.71
N ALA A 183 -40.63 -1.30 14.88
CA ALA A 183 -41.95 -1.88 15.07
C ALA A 183 -42.01 -2.80 16.29
N ASP A 184 -40.98 -3.61 16.48
CA ASP A 184 -40.83 -4.51 17.62
C ASP A 184 -40.58 -3.72 18.92
N GLU A 185 -39.70 -2.72 18.89
CA GLU A 185 -39.46 -1.85 20.05
C GLU A 185 -40.71 -1.07 20.44
N PHE A 186 -41.51 -0.61 19.48
CA PHE A 186 -42.78 0.07 19.77
C PHE A 186 -43.81 -0.87 20.40
N THR A 187 -43.91 -2.11 19.92
CA THR A 187 -44.78 -3.12 20.52
C THR A 187 -44.37 -3.44 21.95
N LYS A 188 -43.05 -3.57 22.19
CA LYS A 188 -42.49 -3.78 23.53
C LYS A 188 -42.78 -2.60 24.47
N LEU A 189 -42.75 -1.36 23.96
CA LEU A 189 -43.18 -0.18 24.70
C LEU A 189 -44.68 -0.22 25.05
N ILE A 190 -45.54 -0.64 24.12
CA ILE A 190 -46.98 -0.78 24.42
C ILE A 190 -47.20 -1.84 25.50
N VAL A 191 -46.55 -3.00 25.41
CA VAL A 191 -46.69 -4.08 26.40
C VAL A 191 -46.21 -3.62 27.78
N THR A 192 -45.06 -2.93 27.85
CA THR A 192 -44.54 -2.40 29.12
C THR A 192 -45.46 -1.32 29.71
N GLN A 193 -46.05 -0.45 28.88
CA GLN A 193 -47.05 0.52 29.32
C GLN A 193 -48.34 -0.14 29.81
N GLN A 194 -48.83 -1.17 29.11
CA GLN A 194 -50.00 -1.95 29.52
C GLN A 194 -49.75 -2.67 30.86
N ALA A 195 -48.57 -3.26 31.04
CA ALA A 195 -48.18 -3.87 32.30
C ALA A 195 -48.13 -2.84 33.44
N TYR A 196 -47.59 -1.65 33.19
CA TYR A 196 -47.59 -0.55 34.17
C TYR A 196 -49.03 -0.09 34.52
N ALA A 197 -49.90 0.07 33.53
CA ALA A 197 -51.29 0.44 33.74
C ALA A 197 -52.07 -0.63 34.52
N ALA A 198 -51.83 -1.92 34.22
CA ALA A 198 -52.41 -3.03 34.96
C ALA A 198 -51.93 -3.03 36.43
N ASN A 199 -50.62 -2.87 36.66
CA ASN A 199 -50.06 -2.78 38.01
C ASN A 199 -50.63 -1.58 38.79
N THR A 200 -50.82 -0.43 38.14
CA THR A 200 -51.41 0.76 38.77
C THR A 200 -52.88 0.53 39.14
N ARG A 201 -53.66 -0.15 38.28
CA ARG A 201 -55.05 -0.51 38.60
C ARG A 201 -55.15 -1.52 39.74
N ILE A 202 -54.21 -2.47 39.82
CA ILE A 202 -54.14 -3.41 40.96
C ILE A 202 -53.91 -2.64 42.25
N ILE A 203 -52.99 -1.67 42.26
CA ILE A 203 -52.71 -0.81 43.42
C ILE A 203 -53.95 0.01 43.79
N SER A 204 -54.60 0.68 42.83
CA SER A 204 -55.79 1.51 43.14
C SER A 204 -56.92 0.68 43.72
N THR A 205 -57.15 -0.51 43.17
CA THR A 205 -58.20 -1.42 43.67
C THR A 205 -57.83 -1.93 45.07
N ALA A 206 -56.55 -2.21 45.34
CA ALA A 206 -56.09 -2.57 46.67
C ALA A 206 -56.28 -1.42 47.67
N ASP A 207 -55.98 -0.18 47.28
CA ASP A 207 -56.18 1.01 48.13
C ASP A 207 -57.67 1.25 48.43
N GLU A 208 -58.56 1.07 47.45
CA GLU A 208 -60.01 1.15 47.64
C GLU A 208 -60.50 0.08 48.65
N MET A 209 -60.03 -1.16 48.52
CA MET A 209 -60.36 -2.24 49.47
C MET A 209 -59.84 -1.93 50.89
N ILE A 210 -58.64 -1.34 51.01
CA ILE A 210 -58.09 -0.93 52.32
C ILE A 210 -58.94 0.18 52.94
N GLN A 211 -59.37 1.17 52.16
CA GLN A 211 -60.24 2.23 52.66
C GLN A 211 -61.58 1.69 53.14
N GLU A 212 -62.21 0.79 52.39
CA GLU A 212 -63.48 0.16 52.79
C GLU A 212 -63.33 -0.67 54.07
N ALA A 213 -62.24 -1.44 54.19
CA ALA A 213 -61.94 -2.20 55.40
C ALA A 213 -61.76 -1.30 56.63
N LEU A 214 -61.10 -0.14 56.48
CA LEU A 214 -60.95 0.84 57.57
C LEU A 214 -62.28 1.49 57.97
N ASN A 215 -63.18 1.70 57.01
CA ASN A 215 -64.50 2.27 57.27
C ASN A 215 -65.44 1.28 57.98
N MET A 216 -65.27 -0.03 57.82
CA MET A 216 -66.05 -1.07 58.52
C MET A 216 -65.69 -1.26 60.01
N ILE A 217 -64.52 -0.80 60.45
CA ILE A 217 -64.04 -0.97 61.83
C ILE A 217 -64.55 0.15 62.77
N ARG A 218 -65.29 1.13 62.24
CA ARG A 218 -65.96 2.20 63.02
C ARG A 218 -67.43 1.87 63.28
#